data_AF-K6UJT3-F1
#
_entry.id   AF-K6UJT3-F1
#
_cell.length_a   1.000
_cell.length_b   1.000
_cell.length_c   1.000
_cell.angle_alpha   90.00
_cell.angle_beta   90.00
_cell.angle_gamma   90.00
#
_symmetry.space_group_name_H-M   'P 1'
#
loop_
_entity.id
_entity.type
_entity.pdbx_description
1 polymer ?
#
loop_
_entity_poly.entity_id
_entity_poly.type
_entity_poly.pdbx_seq_one_letter_code
_entity_poly.pdbx_strand_id
1 'polypeptide(L)'
;MNFILCVFLKAVVTWCVAGNLNLNLFSNLVDIDMQFLDAHKNELIEKYVGEEDHMVYEQITKDMHLKKNYVEVIIRGDLKNKGDKSVDSFFFLLPYHEAFQASTLRVRDQNQGELQYQVLQEPRRDANEIEVDPFNEDYDLNQFQVKVYRVTLKRRLHKDEKVSLHFGYALGQPYFPFPIDMSPGEGQKVMFYLSSKILLPYDVEEKEELKIFLCKSCAIVRIEDNDFLRSFVKVNDETYVCEKGGGRVVGELPQGEEAVRNDQNEFVAKGSELGRFTLGQKALFYFRANNHLGYFERVTKDIKLSQLGFVYEREEYILRNDAARIRTFDRYVLSDYESGHASEGEGTEKGAETGTGTGTGTGTGTDDQSTTIIYSMKSKINYDIHDYEYFDDLGKIYLIQAEEIFDDKKKTAIFTLT
;
A
#
# COMPACT_ATOMS: atom_id res chain seq x y z
N MET A 1 -19.22 35.94 30.84
CA MET A 1 -19.11 35.83 29.38
C MET A 1 -17.86 35.09 28.89
N ASN A 2 -16.87 34.78 29.76
CA ASN A 2 -15.63 34.09 29.34
C ASN A 2 -15.63 32.56 29.54
N PHE A 3 -16.62 32.00 30.25
CA PHE A 3 -16.68 30.54 30.48
C PHE A 3 -17.32 29.78 29.31
N ILE A 4 -18.31 30.37 28.65
CA ILE A 4 -18.98 29.78 27.48
C ILE A 4 -18.03 29.73 26.28
N LEU A 5 -17.16 30.74 26.13
CA LEU A 5 -16.16 30.77 25.06
C LEU A 5 -15.10 29.67 25.24
N CYS A 6 -14.64 29.40 26.46
CA CYS A 6 -13.67 28.33 26.72
C CYS A 6 -14.24 26.91 26.55
N VAL A 7 -15.53 26.70 26.84
CA VAL A 7 -16.19 25.41 26.62
C VAL A 7 -16.45 25.20 25.12
N PHE A 8 -16.84 26.24 24.39
CA PHE A 8 -16.94 26.17 22.92
C PHE A 8 -15.57 26.00 22.25
N LEU A 9 -14.51 26.67 22.72
CA LEU A 9 -13.17 26.49 22.17
C LEU A 9 -12.64 25.08 22.43
N LYS A 10 -12.89 24.50 23.62
CA LYS A 10 -12.54 23.10 23.88
C LYS A 10 -13.36 22.14 23.02
N ALA A 11 -14.66 22.37 22.87
CA ALA A 11 -15.54 21.55 22.04
C ALA A 11 -15.13 21.60 20.54
N VAL A 12 -14.79 22.79 20.03
CA VAL A 12 -14.31 22.99 18.64
C VAL A 12 -12.90 22.42 18.46
N VAL A 13 -12.00 22.57 19.45
CA VAL A 13 -10.67 21.95 19.39
C VAL A 13 -10.76 20.42 19.50
N THR A 14 -11.71 19.84 20.24
CA THR A 14 -11.97 18.39 20.24
C THR A 14 -12.68 17.91 18.97
N TRP A 15 -13.52 18.74 18.34
CA TRP A 15 -14.17 18.39 17.06
C TRP A 15 -13.21 18.52 15.86
N CYS A 16 -12.15 19.32 15.99
CA CYS A 16 -11.05 19.41 15.01
C CYS A 16 -9.96 18.33 15.22
N VAL A 17 -10.14 17.37 16.12
CA VAL A 17 -9.33 16.13 16.14
C VAL A 17 -10.06 15.00 15.42
N ALA A 18 -10.76 15.32 14.32
CA ALA A 18 -11.14 14.30 13.35
C ALA A 18 -9.87 13.95 12.55
N GLY A 19 -9.37 12.72 12.73
CA GLY A 19 -8.37 12.14 11.83
C GLY A 19 -6.91 12.22 12.26
N ASN A 20 -6.58 12.35 13.56
CA ASN A 20 -5.23 11.93 13.99
C ASN A 20 -5.20 10.40 13.96
N LEU A 21 -4.52 9.87 12.94
CA LEU A 21 -4.26 8.45 12.79
C LEU A 21 -3.58 7.94 14.07
N ASN A 22 -4.24 7.07 14.83
CA ASN A 22 -3.63 6.51 16.04
C ASN A 22 -2.56 5.50 15.61
N LEU A 23 -1.30 5.95 15.55
CA LEU A 23 -0.17 5.14 15.11
C LEU A 23 -0.06 3.82 15.90
N ASN A 24 -0.47 3.80 17.18
CA ASN A 24 -0.50 2.58 17.98
C ASN A 24 -1.58 1.61 17.47
N LEU A 25 -2.76 2.10 17.10
CA LEU A 25 -3.80 1.26 16.51
C LEU A 25 -3.32 0.67 15.18
N PHE A 26 -2.75 1.50 14.31
CA PHE A 26 -2.28 1.09 12.99
C PHE A 26 -1.11 0.12 13.04
N SER A 27 -0.15 0.34 13.95
CA SER A 27 0.94 -0.61 14.18
C SER A 27 0.43 -1.96 14.68
N ASN A 28 -0.74 -2.01 15.31
CA ASN A 28 -1.31 -3.21 15.91
C ASN A 28 -2.38 -3.89 15.05
N LEU A 29 -2.76 -3.35 13.89
CA LEU A 29 -3.84 -3.93 13.07
C LEU A 29 -3.59 -5.39 12.67
N VAL A 30 -2.34 -5.75 12.39
CA VAL A 30 -1.96 -7.14 12.09
C VAL A 30 -2.19 -8.05 13.29
N ASP A 31 -1.86 -7.59 14.50
CA ASP A 31 -2.09 -8.35 15.74
C ASP A 31 -3.59 -8.47 16.05
N ILE A 32 -4.36 -7.41 15.79
CA ILE A 32 -5.82 -7.41 15.95
C ILE A 32 -6.46 -8.40 14.99
N ASP A 33 -6.02 -8.44 13.72
CA ASP A 33 -6.48 -9.43 12.75
C ASP A 33 -6.17 -10.86 13.21
N MET A 34 -4.99 -11.10 13.79
CA MET A 34 -4.65 -12.42 14.35
C MET A 34 -5.59 -12.80 15.49
N GLN A 35 -5.86 -11.87 16.42
CA GLN A 35 -6.82 -12.09 17.51
C GLN A 35 -8.24 -12.37 16.99
N PHE A 36 -8.69 -11.61 15.99
CA PHE A 36 -10.00 -11.81 15.36
C PHE A 36 -10.10 -13.21 14.73
N LEU A 37 -9.08 -13.62 13.98
CA LEU A 37 -9.05 -14.94 13.36
C LEU A 37 -9.02 -16.04 14.43
N ASP A 38 -8.20 -15.91 15.48
CA ASP A 38 -8.15 -16.90 16.55
C ASP A 38 -9.50 -17.07 17.26
N ALA A 39 -10.26 -15.97 17.45
CA ALA A 39 -11.58 -16.00 18.07
C ALA A 39 -12.69 -16.54 17.14
N HIS A 40 -12.67 -16.18 15.85
CA HIS A 40 -13.79 -16.42 14.92
C HIS A 40 -13.52 -17.45 13.82
N LYS A 41 -12.35 -18.10 13.81
CA LYS A 41 -11.94 -19.05 12.76
C LYS A 41 -12.99 -20.12 12.46
N ASN A 42 -13.57 -20.76 13.49
CA ASN A 42 -14.54 -21.84 13.29
C ASN A 42 -15.84 -21.32 12.66
N GLU A 43 -16.30 -20.14 13.09
CA GLU A 43 -17.50 -19.49 12.52
C GLU A 43 -17.27 -19.11 11.04
N LEU A 44 -16.07 -18.62 10.70
CA LEU A 44 -15.70 -18.30 9.32
C LEU A 44 -15.63 -19.55 8.44
N ILE A 45 -15.08 -20.65 8.97
CA ILE A 45 -15.04 -21.95 8.27
C ILE A 45 -16.46 -22.44 7.99
N GLU A 46 -17.31 -22.49 9.01
CA GLU A 46 -18.70 -22.95 8.86
C GLU A 46 -19.49 -22.10 7.86
N LYS A 47 -19.34 -20.76 7.94
CA LYS A 47 -20.09 -19.82 7.11
C LYS A 47 -19.68 -19.83 5.64
N TYR A 48 -18.39 -19.95 5.33
CA TYR A 48 -17.88 -19.75 3.97
C TYR A 48 -17.36 -21.02 3.30
N VAL A 49 -16.80 -21.97 4.05
CA VAL A 49 -16.19 -23.17 3.45
C VAL A 49 -17.08 -24.41 3.68
N GLY A 50 -17.66 -24.52 4.87
CA GLY A 50 -18.40 -25.71 5.30
C GLY A 50 -17.49 -26.90 5.63
N GLU A 51 -18.10 -28.02 6.02
CA GLU A 51 -17.38 -29.25 6.39
C GLU A 51 -16.88 -30.06 5.17
N GLU A 52 -17.54 -29.94 4.02
CA GLU A 52 -17.14 -30.58 2.76
C GLU A 52 -16.25 -29.65 1.93
N ASP A 53 -15.09 -29.25 2.46
CA ASP A 53 -14.14 -28.50 1.63
C ASP A 53 -13.49 -29.41 0.60
N HIS A 54 -13.57 -28.96 -0.64
CA HIS A 54 -13.09 -29.67 -1.81
C HIS A 54 -12.05 -28.86 -2.57
N MET A 55 -11.75 -27.64 -2.15
CA MET A 55 -10.84 -26.76 -2.86
C MET A 55 -9.51 -26.66 -2.12
N VAL A 56 -8.41 -26.68 -2.89
CA VAL A 56 -7.06 -26.45 -2.37
C VAL A 56 -6.28 -25.59 -3.34
N TYR A 57 -5.31 -24.84 -2.82
CA TYR A 57 -4.27 -24.25 -3.65
C TYR A 57 -3.14 -25.26 -3.81
N GLU A 58 -2.78 -25.59 -5.05
CA GLU A 58 -1.57 -26.37 -5.32
C GLU A 58 -0.34 -25.53 -4.92
N GLN A 59 -0.30 -24.29 -5.42
CA GLN A 59 0.68 -23.28 -5.03
C GLN A 59 0.05 -21.89 -5.03
N ILE A 60 0.62 -20.99 -4.23
CA ILE A 60 0.20 -19.59 -4.18
C ILE A 60 1.35 -18.66 -3.80
N THR A 61 1.44 -17.54 -4.51
CA THR A 61 2.44 -16.49 -4.28
C THR A 61 1.74 -15.15 -4.13
N LYS A 62 2.15 -14.34 -3.15
CA LYS A 62 1.75 -12.95 -2.97
C LYS A 62 2.95 -12.04 -3.13
N ASP A 63 2.96 -11.27 -4.20
CA ASP A 63 3.95 -10.23 -4.49
C ASP A 63 3.41 -8.89 -3.99
N MET A 64 4.17 -8.21 -3.14
CA MET A 64 3.87 -6.84 -2.69
C MET A 64 4.98 -5.92 -3.18
N HIS A 65 4.64 -5.03 -4.11
CA HIS A 65 5.56 -4.03 -4.65
C HIS A 65 5.35 -2.72 -3.90
N LEU A 66 6.36 -2.34 -3.11
CA LEU A 66 6.36 -1.07 -2.41
C LEU A 66 6.61 0.04 -3.44
N LYS A 67 5.56 0.79 -3.79
CA LYS A 67 5.65 1.95 -4.70
C LYS A 67 5.81 3.23 -3.87
N LYS A 68 5.82 4.38 -4.55
CA LYS A 68 6.09 5.70 -3.93
C LYS A 68 5.22 5.97 -2.70
N ASN A 69 3.90 5.96 -2.86
CA ASN A 69 2.92 6.28 -1.81
C ASN A 69 1.84 5.19 -1.62
N TYR A 70 1.96 4.05 -2.32
CA TYR A 70 1.02 2.94 -2.24
C TYR A 70 1.76 1.61 -2.36
N VAL A 71 1.10 0.50 -2.04
CA VAL A 71 1.63 -0.85 -2.27
C VAL A 71 0.77 -1.55 -3.31
N GLU A 72 1.38 -2.03 -4.38
CA GLU A 72 0.72 -2.87 -5.38
C GLU A 72 0.83 -4.33 -4.96
N VAL A 73 -0.31 -5.01 -4.83
CA VAL A 73 -0.37 -6.41 -4.42
C VAL A 73 -0.86 -7.26 -5.58
N ILE A 74 -0.09 -8.30 -5.90
CA ILE A 74 -0.41 -9.29 -6.93
C ILE A 74 -0.34 -10.68 -6.31
N ILE A 75 -1.45 -11.41 -6.31
CA ILE A 75 -1.50 -12.80 -5.86
C ILE A 75 -1.69 -13.70 -7.07
N ARG A 76 -0.87 -14.75 -7.18
CA ARG A 76 -0.97 -15.77 -8.22
C ARG A 76 -1.12 -17.11 -7.54
N GLY A 77 -2.13 -17.89 -7.92
CA GLY A 77 -2.32 -19.22 -7.31
C GLY A 77 -3.03 -20.18 -8.24
N ASP A 78 -2.71 -21.47 -8.07
CA ASP A 78 -3.32 -22.57 -8.80
C ASP A 78 -4.37 -23.23 -7.91
N LEU A 79 -5.64 -22.99 -8.21
CA LEU A 79 -6.76 -23.51 -7.43
C LEU A 79 -7.25 -24.83 -8.04
N LYS A 80 -7.33 -25.88 -7.23
CA LYS A 80 -7.68 -27.24 -7.63
C LYS A 80 -8.91 -27.74 -6.88
N ASN A 81 -9.81 -28.42 -7.58
CA ASN A 81 -10.93 -29.12 -6.97
C ASN A 81 -10.56 -30.60 -6.73
N LYS A 82 -10.57 -31.04 -5.48
CA LYS A 82 -10.38 -32.44 -5.07
C LYS A 82 -11.69 -33.20 -4.81
N GLY A 83 -12.81 -32.48 -4.72
CA GLY A 83 -14.12 -33.08 -4.48
C GLY A 83 -14.72 -33.70 -5.72
N ASP A 84 -15.66 -34.62 -5.53
CA ASP A 84 -16.38 -35.27 -6.63
C ASP A 84 -17.40 -34.31 -7.29
N LYS A 85 -17.83 -33.27 -6.57
CA LYS A 85 -18.78 -32.26 -7.06
C LYS A 85 -18.04 -31.17 -7.83
N SER A 86 -18.60 -30.77 -8.97
CA SER A 86 -18.06 -29.63 -9.73
C SER A 86 -18.32 -28.30 -9.02
N VAL A 87 -17.33 -27.41 -9.03
CA VAL A 87 -17.39 -26.10 -8.35
C VAL A 87 -17.45 -24.97 -9.39
N ASP A 88 -18.33 -23.99 -9.19
CA ASP A 88 -18.48 -22.82 -10.08
C ASP A 88 -18.02 -21.50 -9.44
N SER A 89 -17.77 -21.50 -8.13
CA SER A 89 -17.36 -20.33 -7.39
C SER A 89 -16.53 -20.71 -6.17
N PHE A 90 -15.67 -19.79 -5.72
CA PHE A 90 -14.81 -19.98 -4.57
C PHE A 90 -14.72 -18.68 -3.76
N PHE A 91 -14.17 -18.75 -2.55
CA PHE A 91 -14.02 -17.61 -1.67
C PHE A 91 -12.59 -17.08 -1.65
N PHE A 92 -12.46 -15.77 -1.60
CA PHE A 92 -11.19 -15.06 -1.39
C PHE A 92 -11.37 -14.08 -0.23
N LEU A 93 -10.35 -13.95 0.62
CA LEU A 93 -10.41 -13.14 1.84
C LEU A 93 -9.30 -12.12 1.85
N LEU A 94 -9.60 -10.94 2.40
CA LEU A 94 -8.60 -9.97 2.81
C LEU A 94 -8.69 -9.75 4.32
N PRO A 95 -7.56 -9.78 5.05
CA PRO A 95 -7.54 -9.40 6.45
C PRO A 95 -7.91 -7.93 6.59
N TYR A 96 -8.42 -7.52 7.76
CA TYR A 96 -8.89 -6.16 7.97
C TYR A 96 -7.82 -5.14 7.62
N HIS A 97 -6.58 -5.32 8.10
CA HIS A 97 -5.46 -4.38 7.90
C HIS A 97 -5.14 -4.09 6.42
N GLU A 98 -5.49 -5.01 5.51
CA GLU A 98 -5.40 -4.77 4.07
C GLU A 98 -6.74 -4.26 3.50
N ALA A 99 -7.85 -4.82 3.96
CA ALA A 99 -9.18 -4.58 3.40
C ALA A 99 -9.63 -3.12 3.47
N PHE A 100 -9.36 -2.40 4.58
CA PHE A 100 -9.80 -1.01 4.71
C PHE A 100 -8.99 -0.04 3.83
N GLN A 101 -7.80 -0.44 3.38
CA GLN A 101 -6.95 0.38 2.51
C GLN A 101 -6.97 -0.09 1.05
N ALA A 102 -7.61 -1.21 0.76
CA ALA A 102 -7.56 -1.87 -0.53
C ALA A 102 -8.41 -1.13 -1.56
N SER A 103 -7.84 -0.93 -2.75
CA SER A 103 -8.59 -0.56 -3.95
C SER A 103 -9.47 -1.71 -4.44
N THR A 104 -10.20 -1.47 -5.53
CA THR A 104 -11.03 -2.50 -6.16
C THR A 104 -10.21 -3.74 -6.55
N LEU A 105 -10.62 -4.90 -6.03
CA LEU A 105 -10.04 -6.20 -6.38
C LEU A 105 -10.25 -6.49 -7.86
N ARG A 106 -9.18 -6.85 -8.57
CA ARG A 106 -9.25 -7.38 -9.93
C ARG A 106 -8.89 -8.85 -9.89
N VAL A 107 -9.76 -9.70 -10.46
CA VAL A 107 -9.52 -11.14 -10.54
C VAL A 107 -9.51 -11.58 -11.99
N ARG A 108 -8.48 -12.31 -12.40
CA ARG A 108 -8.32 -12.83 -13.77
C ARG A 108 -7.97 -14.31 -13.75
N ASP A 109 -8.43 -15.02 -14.77
CA ASP A 109 -7.99 -16.39 -15.06
C ASP A 109 -6.66 -16.42 -15.84
N GLN A 110 -6.16 -17.63 -16.09
CA GLN A 110 -4.96 -17.92 -16.90
C GLN A 110 -4.97 -17.33 -18.32
N ASN A 111 -6.16 -17.05 -18.89
CA ASN A 111 -6.32 -16.47 -20.21
C ASN A 111 -6.47 -14.94 -20.14
N GLN A 112 -6.12 -14.32 -19.00
CA GLN A 112 -6.33 -12.90 -18.66
C GLN A 112 -7.79 -12.46 -18.69
N GLY A 113 -8.70 -13.42 -18.66
CA GLY A 113 -10.12 -13.18 -18.63
C GLY A 113 -10.56 -12.68 -17.26
N GLU A 114 -11.17 -11.51 -17.19
CA GLU A 114 -11.72 -10.97 -15.93
C GLU A 114 -12.84 -11.88 -15.39
N LEU A 115 -12.77 -12.16 -14.09
CA LEU A 115 -13.77 -12.94 -13.35
C LEU A 115 -14.67 -12.01 -12.57
N GLN A 116 -15.95 -12.34 -12.53
CA GLN A 116 -16.91 -11.63 -11.69
C GLN A 116 -16.80 -12.09 -10.24
N TYR A 117 -17.09 -11.19 -9.33
CA TYR A 117 -17.17 -11.51 -7.90
C TYR A 117 -18.29 -10.73 -7.23
N GLN A 118 -18.75 -11.26 -6.10
CA GLN A 118 -19.67 -10.61 -5.17
C GLN A 118 -18.95 -10.37 -3.84
N VAL A 119 -19.05 -9.15 -3.31
CA VAL A 119 -18.63 -8.85 -1.94
C VAL A 119 -19.72 -9.34 -1.00
N LEU A 120 -19.40 -10.29 -0.12
CA LEU A 120 -20.33 -10.88 0.84
C LEU A 120 -20.23 -10.24 2.22
N GLN A 121 -19.05 -9.74 2.55
CA GLN A 121 -18.72 -9.10 3.82
C GLN A 121 -17.66 -8.03 3.55
N GLU A 122 -17.83 -6.86 4.15
CA GLU A 122 -16.88 -5.75 4.09
C GLU A 122 -16.76 -5.10 5.48
N PRO A 123 -15.58 -4.59 5.86
CA PRO A 123 -15.44 -3.75 7.04
C PRO A 123 -16.46 -2.61 7.04
N ARG A 124 -17.08 -2.34 8.20
CA ARG A 124 -18.15 -1.33 8.33
C ARG A 124 -17.63 0.09 8.56
N ARG A 125 -16.39 0.23 9.01
CA ARG A 125 -15.78 1.47 9.47
C ARG A 125 -14.33 1.50 9.01
N ASP A 126 -13.84 2.70 8.71
CA ASP A 126 -12.41 2.91 8.54
C ASP A 126 -11.69 2.83 9.89
N ALA A 127 -10.41 2.48 9.90
CA ALA A 127 -9.64 2.34 11.15
C ALA A 127 -9.64 3.63 12.00
N ASN A 128 -9.79 4.80 11.38
CA ASN A 128 -9.88 6.09 12.06
C ASN A 128 -11.25 6.35 12.74
N GLU A 129 -12.26 5.55 12.43
CA GLU A 129 -13.62 5.63 12.98
C GLU A 129 -13.86 4.58 14.08
N ILE A 130 -12.85 3.76 14.38
CA ILE A 130 -12.91 2.78 15.45
C ILE A 130 -12.75 3.50 16.78
N GLU A 131 -13.77 3.37 17.62
CA GLU A 131 -13.74 3.86 19.00
C GLU A 131 -12.83 2.95 19.82
N VAL A 132 -11.64 3.44 20.17
CA VAL A 132 -10.73 2.81 21.12
C VAL A 132 -10.91 3.50 22.47
N ASP A 133 -11.17 2.74 23.54
CA ASP A 133 -11.21 3.29 24.89
C ASP A 133 -9.82 3.88 25.23
N PRO A 134 -9.70 5.20 25.43
CA PRO A 134 -8.42 5.86 25.64
C PRO A 134 -7.75 5.46 26.96
N PHE A 135 -8.47 4.83 27.90
CA PHE A 135 -7.93 4.43 29.20
C PHE A 135 -7.45 2.98 29.24
N ASN A 136 -8.08 2.09 28.48
CA ASN A 136 -7.81 0.66 28.51
C ASN A 136 -7.26 0.10 27.20
N GLU A 137 -7.21 0.91 26.14
CA GLU A 137 -6.96 0.45 24.76
C GLU A 137 -7.91 -0.70 24.34
N ASP A 138 -9.12 -0.70 24.89
CA ASP A 138 -10.13 -1.72 24.63
C ASP A 138 -10.89 -1.38 23.34
N TYR A 139 -11.16 -2.40 22.53
CA TYR A 139 -11.84 -2.29 21.24
C TYR A 139 -12.73 -3.51 21.01
N ASP A 140 -13.88 -3.30 20.38
CA ASP A 140 -14.73 -4.40 19.95
C ASP A 140 -14.09 -5.08 18.73
N LEU A 141 -13.57 -6.29 18.96
CA LEU A 141 -12.92 -7.12 17.95
C LEU A 141 -13.81 -7.36 16.72
N ASN A 142 -15.14 -7.34 16.88
CA ASN A 142 -16.08 -7.50 15.77
C ASN A 142 -16.09 -6.34 14.78
N GLN A 143 -15.44 -5.22 15.09
CA GLN A 143 -15.24 -4.12 14.14
C GLN A 143 -14.17 -4.44 13.09
N PHE A 144 -13.29 -5.40 13.37
CA PHE A 144 -12.13 -5.76 12.53
C PHE A 144 -12.40 -6.98 11.64
N GLN A 145 -13.60 -7.06 11.06
CA GLN A 145 -14.00 -8.20 10.23
C GLN A 145 -13.21 -8.27 8.93
N VAL A 146 -12.88 -9.49 8.52
CA VAL A 146 -12.29 -9.79 7.21
C VAL A 146 -13.24 -9.41 6.07
N LYS A 147 -12.69 -8.96 4.94
CA LYS A 147 -13.45 -8.75 3.70
C LYS A 147 -13.53 -10.06 2.93
N VAL A 148 -14.73 -10.45 2.52
CA VAL A 148 -14.98 -11.75 1.88
C VAL A 148 -15.60 -11.56 0.51
N TYR A 149 -14.94 -12.17 -0.48
CA TYR A 149 -15.36 -12.19 -1.87
C TYR A 149 -15.80 -13.60 -2.25
N ARG A 150 -16.92 -13.73 -2.95
CA ARG A 150 -17.26 -14.94 -3.71
C ARG A 150 -16.94 -14.67 -5.18
N VAL A 151 -15.96 -15.37 -5.72
CA VAL A 151 -15.52 -15.24 -7.12
C VAL A 151 -16.19 -16.33 -7.96
N THR A 152 -16.77 -15.96 -9.10
CA THR A 152 -17.41 -16.88 -10.04
C THR A 152 -16.43 -17.26 -11.16
N LEU A 153 -16.22 -18.57 -11.34
CA LEU A 153 -15.39 -19.12 -12.40
C LEU A 153 -16.14 -19.08 -13.75
N LYS A 154 -15.40 -18.86 -14.85
CA LYS A 154 -15.98 -18.92 -16.20
C LYS A 154 -16.39 -20.33 -16.62
N ARG A 155 -15.67 -21.33 -16.11
CA ARG A 155 -15.92 -22.75 -16.36
C ARG A 155 -15.96 -23.46 -15.01
N ARG A 156 -16.91 -24.37 -14.85
CA ARG A 156 -16.96 -25.24 -13.68
C ARG A 156 -15.69 -26.08 -13.58
N LEU A 157 -15.15 -26.19 -12.38
CA LEU A 157 -13.99 -26.98 -12.07
C LEU A 157 -14.44 -28.38 -11.64
N HIS A 158 -14.18 -29.39 -12.46
CA HIS A 158 -14.47 -30.78 -12.12
C HIS A 158 -13.38 -31.36 -11.21
N LYS A 159 -13.60 -32.58 -10.72
CA LYS A 159 -12.63 -33.29 -9.88
C LYS A 159 -11.26 -33.35 -10.55
N ASP A 160 -10.23 -33.06 -9.76
CA ASP A 160 -8.81 -33.01 -10.11
C ASP A 160 -8.44 -31.98 -11.18
N GLU A 161 -9.39 -31.17 -11.64
CA GLU A 161 -9.09 -30.02 -12.50
C GLU A 161 -8.55 -28.85 -11.69
N LYS A 162 -7.70 -28.05 -12.32
CA LYS A 162 -7.15 -26.83 -11.75
C LYS A 162 -7.34 -25.61 -12.66
N VAL A 163 -7.28 -24.43 -12.05
CA VAL A 163 -7.34 -23.13 -12.73
C VAL A 163 -6.32 -22.19 -12.10
N SER A 164 -5.53 -21.49 -12.94
CA SER A 164 -4.62 -20.46 -12.46
C SER A 164 -5.34 -19.13 -12.35
N LEU A 165 -5.15 -18.45 -11.23
CA LEU A 165 -5.83 -17.23 -10.85
C LEU A 165 -4.83 -16.13 -10.55
N HIS A 166 -5.19 -14.91 -10.95
CA HIS A 166 -4.44 -13.69 -10.69
C HIS A 166 -5.34 -12.68 -9.98
N PHE A 167 -4.98 -12.30 -8.77
CA PHE A 167 -5.63 -11.25 -8.00
C PHE A 167 -4.73 -10.02 -7.98
N GLY A 168 -5.31 -8.84 -8.20
CA GLY A 168 -4.58 -7.57 -8.15
C GLY A 168 -5.37 -6.51 -7.40
N TYR A 169 -4.73 -5.84 -6.46
CA TYR A 169 -5.27 -4.68 -5.74
C TYR A 169 -4.13 -3.78 -5.28
N ALA A 170 -4.44 -2.59 -4.79
CA ALA A 170 -3.46 -1.67 -4.23
C ALA A 170 -3.87 -1.24 -2.82
N LEU A 171 -2.91 -1.11 -1.91
CA LEU A 171 -3.10 -0.51 -0.59
C LEU A 171 -2.79 0.98 -0.68
N GLY A 172 -3.77 1.83 -0.41
CA GLY A 172 -3.67 3.28 -0.62
C GLY A 172 -2.90 4.06 0.45
N GLN A 173 -2.94 3.62 1.71
CA GLN A 173 -2.26 4.29 2.84
C GLN A 173 -1.40 3.33 3.67
N PRO A 174 -0.45 2.62 3.05
CA PRO A 174 0.26 1.52 3.72
C PRO A 174 1.45 1.98 4.58
N TYR A 175 1.91 3.23 4.43
CA TYR A 175 3.16 3.71 5.01
C TYR A 175 2.94 4.69 6.14
N PHE A 176 3.71 4.53 7.22
CA PHE A 176 3.66 5.41 8.39
C PHE A 176 5.02 6.07 8.60
N PRO A 177 5.13 7.41 8.62
CA PRO A 177 6.40 8.06 8.87
C PRO A 177 6.87 7.77 10.31
N PHE A 178 8.13 7.38 10.45
CA PHE A 178 8.78 7.25 11.75
C PHE A 178 10.25 7.65 11.66
N PRO A 179 10.71 8.66 12.43
CA PRO A 179 9.94 9.51 13.34
C PRO A 179 8.89 10.36 12.58
N ILE A 180 7.86 10.78 13.30
CA ILE A 180 6.78 11.63 12.74
C ILE A 180 7.32 13.02 12.40
N ASP A 181 8.23 13.54 13.21
CA ASP A 181 8.87 14.84 12.99
C ASP A 181 10.29 14.65 12.44
N MET A 182 10.64 15.41 11.41
CA MET A 182 11.96 15.43 10.79
C MET A 182 12.46 16.85 10.54
N SER A 183 13.78 17.03 10.44
CA SER A 183 14.38 18.28 9.98
C SER A 183 14.38 18.34 8.45
N PRO A 184 14.30 19.53 7.82
CA PRO A 184 14.55 19.66 6.38
C PRO A 184 15.91 19.06 6.01
N GLY A 185 15.94 18.15 5.03
CA GLY A 185 17.16 17.44 4.61
C GLY A 185 17.40 16.08 5.27
N GLU A 186 16.76 15.78 6.41
CA GLU A 186 16.77 14.44 6.98
C GLU A 186 15.80 13.55 6.18
N GLY A 187 16.30 12.73 5.26
CA GLY A 187 15.44 11.85 4.45
C GLY A 187 14.41 11.07 5.29
N GLN A 188 13.15 11.07 4.85
CA GLN A 188 12.05 10.39 5.53
C GLN A 188 12.29 8.89 5.57
N LYS A 189 11.89 8.29 6.70
CA LYS A 189 11.81 6.86 6.89
C LYS A 189 10.37 6.48 7.19
N VAL A 190 9.95 5.33 6.69
CA VAL A 190 8.58 4.85 6.83
C VAL A 190 8.58 3.42 7.34
N MET A 191 7.54 3.11 8.12
CA MET A 191 7.18 1.78 8.59
C MET A 191 6.07 1.21 7.70
N PHE A 192 6.19 -0.07 7.38
CA PHE A 192 5.18 -0.87 6.69
C PHE A 192 5.00 -2.19 7.43
N TYR A 193 3.79 -2.44 7.94
CA TYR A 193 3.42 -3.65 8.66
C TYR A 193 2.64 -4.59 7.76
N LEU A 194 2.91 -5.90 7.90
CA LEU A 194 2.22 -6.94 7.16
C LEU A 194 2.21 -8.27 7.92
N SER A 195 1.36 -9.17 7.47
CA SER A 195 1.38 -10.58 7.87
C SER A 195 2.40 -11.40 7.08
N SER A 196 3.05 -12.36 7.72
CA SER A 196 4.01 -13.28 7.09
C SER A 196 3.35 -14.44 6.33
N LYS A 197 2.02 -14.43 6.22
CA LYS A 197 1.21 -15.47 5.58
C LYS A 197 0.01 -14.86 4.84
N ILE A 198 -0.42 -15.51 3.76
CA ILE A 198 -1.63 -15.12 3.01
C ILE A 198 -2.86 -15.64 3.76
N LEU A 199 -3.85 -14.77 3.98
CA LEU A 199 -5.13 -15.20 4.54
C LEU A 199 -5.90 -16.02 3.50
N LEU A 200 -5.96 -17.33 3.70
CA LEU A 200 -6.63 -18.26 2.78
C LEU A 200 -7.71 -19.08 3.49
N PRO A 201 -8.86 -19.28 2.83
CA PRO A 201 -9.90 -20.18 3.33
C PRO A 201 -9.58 -21.65 3.04
N TYR A 202 -8.66 -21.92 2.11
CA TYR A 202 -8.29 -23.25 1.61
C TYR A 202 -6.85 -23.61 1.98
N ASP A 203 -6.55 -24.90 2.05
CA ASP A 203 -5.18 -25.38 2.28
C ASP A 203 -4.27 -25.13 1.06
N VAL A 204 -2.97 -25.13 1.32
CA VAL A 204 -1.91 -25.06 0.29
C VAL A 204 -1.13 -26.37 0.31
N GLU A 205 -1.02 -27.04 -0.84
CA GLU A 205 -0.39 -28.36 -0.95
C GLU A 205 1.14 -28.29 -1.08
N GLU A 206 1.64 -27.49 -2.02
CA GLU A 206 3.05 -27.51 -2.40
C GLU A 206 3.81 -26.31 -1.85
N LYS A 207 3.37 -25.08 -2.17
CA LYS A 207 4.13 -23.87 -1.87
C LYS A 207 3.25 -22.66 -1.58
N GLU A 208 3.54 -22.00 -0.46
CA GLU A 208 3.04 -20.67 -0.12
C GLU A 208 4.23 -19.71 0.03
N GLU A 209 4.21 -18.61 -0.71
CA GLU A 209 5.33 -17.65 -0.76
C GLU A 209 4.83 -16.20 -0.73
N LEU A 210 5.44 -15.38 0.11
CA LEU A 210 5.28 -13.92 0.10
C LEU A 210 6.59 -13.27 -0.36
N LYS A 211 6.50 -12.35 -1.30
CA LYS A 211 7.62 -11.57 -1.82
C LYS A 211 7.38 -10.08 -1.63
N ILE A 212 8.35 -9.39 -1.06
CA ILE A 212 8.35 -7.93 -0.94
C ILE A 212 9.39 -7.37 -1.90
N PHE A 213 8.97 -6.45 -2.75
CA PHE A 213 9.83 -5.71 -3.68
C PHE A 213 9.90 -4.25 -3.24
N LEU A 214 11.08 -3.80 -2.82
CA LEU A 214 11.34 -2.42 -2.45
C LEU A 214 11.24 -1.51 -3.68
N CYS A 215 10.94 -0.23 -3.45
CA CYS A 215 11.03 0.79 -4.49
C CYS A 215 12.51 1.03 -4.87
N LYS A 216 12.78 1.52 -6.09
CA LYS A 216 14.15 1.72 -6.60
C LYS A 216 15.03 2.61 -5.71
N SER A 217 14.45 3.59 -5.03
CA SER A 217 15.15 4.51 -4.12
C SER A 217 14.98 4.15 -2.64
N CYS A 218 14.35 3.00 -2.34
CA CYS A 218 14.09 2.56 -0.99
C CYS A 218 15.28 1.76 -0.45
N ALA A 219 15.68 2.04 0.80
CA ALA A 219 16.74 1.30 1.49
C ALA A 219 16.30 0.94 2.90
N ILE A 220 16.42 -0.34 3.28
CA ILE A 220 16.12 -0.80 4.63
C ILE A 220 17.01 -0.05 5.64
N VAL A 221 16.39 0.39 6.73
CA VAL A 221 17.05 0.97 7.90
C VAL A 221 16.89 0.00 9.05
N ARG A 222 17.98 -0.29 9.77
CA ARG A 222 17.90 -1.12 10.98
C ARG A 222 17.16 -0.37 12.09
N ILE A 223 16.32 -1.11 12.82
CA ILE A 223 15.62 -0.64 14.01
C ILE A 223 15.58 -1.79 15.03
N GLU A 224 15.61 -1.44 16.31
CA GLU A 224 15.44 -2.40 17.40
C GLU A 224 13.95 -2.64 17.63
N ASP A 225 13.39 -3.58 16.90
CA ASP A 225 11.98 -4.00 16.99
C ASP A 225 11.89 -5.52 16.78
N ASN A 226 11.08 -6.21 17.57
CA ASN A 226 10.96 -7.68 17.51
C ASN A 226 10.30 -8.18 16.23
N ASP A 227 9.53 -7.34 15.54
CA ASP A 227 8.87 -7.68 14.28
C ASP A 227 9.69 -7.25 13.06
N PHE A 228 10.84 -6.57 13.26
CA PHE A 228 11.68 -6.09 12.16
C PHE A 228 12.16 -7.22 11.24
N LEU A 229 11.70 -7.19 9.98
CA LEU A 229 11.93 -8.20 8.94
C LEU A 229 11.63 -9.63 9.39
N ARG A 230 10.77 -9.79 10.39
CA ARG A 230 10.47 -11.09 10.99
C ARG A 230 9.90 -12.07 9.96
N SER A 231 10.49 -13.26 9.87
CA SER A 231 10.19 -14.31 8.88
C SER A 231 10.59 -14.01 7.42
N PHE A 232 11.22 -12.87 7.13
CA PHE A 232 11.66 -12.52 5.76
C PHE A 232 13.17 -12.63 5.60
N VAL A 233 13.60 -13.27 4.51
CA VAL A 233 15.02 -13.39 4.13
C VAL A 233 15.30 -12.50 2.92
N LYS A 234 16.40 -11.73 2.99
CA LYS A 234 16.88 -10.92 1.86
C LYS A 234 17.40 -11.84 0.74
N VAL A 235 16.86 -11.70 -0.46
CA VAL A 235 17.31 -12.44 -1.66
C VAL A 235 18.25 -11.60 -2.51
N ASN A 236 17.96 -10.31 -2.64
CA ASN A 236 18.81 -9.31 -3.28
C ASN A 236 18.54 -7.94 -2.63
N ASP A 237 19.14 -6.87 -3.14
CA ASP A 237 19.02 -5.53 -2.55
C ASP A 237 17.59 -4.99 -2.51
N GLU A 238 16.73 -5.45 -3.41
CA GLU A 238 15.35 -4.96 -3.54
C GLU A 238 14.30 -5.99 -3.13
N THR A 239 14.67 -7.26 -2.91
CA THR A 239 13.71 -8.37 -2.77
C THR A 239 13.89 -9.14 -1.47
N TYR A 240 12.79 -9.32 -0.75
CA TYR A 240 12.69 -10.10 0.48
C TYR A 240 11.62 -11.18 0.32
N VAL A 241 11.86 -12.37 0.86
CA VAL A 241 10.98 -13.53 0.67
C VAL A 241 10.69 -14.22 1.99
N CYS A 242 9.44 -14.61 2.18
CA CYS A 242 8.96 -15.50 3.24
C CYS A 242 8.35 -16.74 2.57
N GLU A 243 8.92 -17.93 2.83
CA GLU A 243 8.43 -19.21 2.31
C GLU A 243 7.93 -20.08 3.47
N LYS A 244 6.73 -20.65 3.33
CA LYS A 244 6.25 -21.70 4.23
C LYS A 244 6.75 -23.05 3.74
N GLY A 245 7.62 -23.69 4.53
CA GLY A 245 8.15 -25.02 4.27
C GLY A 245 9.55 -25.01 3.67
N GLY A 246 10.54 -25.38 4.48
CA GLY A 246 11.90 -25.69 4.03
C GLY A 246 12.91 -24.58 4.29
N GLY A 247 13.77 -24.80 5.29
CA GLY A 247 14.96 -23.99 5.47
C GLY A 247 15.80 -24.00 4.20
N ARG A 248 16.14 -22.81 3.70
CA ARG A 248 17.32 -22.68 2.84
C ARG A 248 18.54 -22.95 3.71
N VAL A 249 19.13 -24.14 3.57
CA VAL A 249 20.55 -24.29 3.82
C VAL A 249 21.24 -23.49 2.72
N VAL A 250 21.75 -22.31 3.07
CA VAL A 250 22.60 -21.53 2.16
C VAL A 250 23.85 -22.39 1.89
N GLY A 251 23.98 -22.86 0.66
CA GLY A 251 25.18 -23.53 0.16
C GLY A 251 26.37 -22.59 0.19
N GLU A 252 27.44 -23.07 0.84
CA GLU A 252 28.86 -22.81 0.60
C GLU A 252 29.25 -21.43 0.03
N LEU A 253 29.62 -20.52 0.93
CA LEU A 253 30.54 -19.42 0.61
C LEU A 253 31.94 -19.98 0.27
N PRO A 254 32.64 -19.47 -0.75
CA PRO A 254 34.05 -19.79 -0.96
C PRO A 254 34.88 -19.20 0.18
N GLN A 255 35.77 -20.04 0.74
CA GLN A 255 36.69 -19.70 1.81
C GLN A 255 37.61 -18.52 1.44
N GLY A 256 37.76 -17.56 2.35
CA GLY A 256 38.73 -16.46 2.25
C GLY A 256 38.59 -15.37 3.32
N GLU A 257 39.09 -15.67 4.53
CA GLU A 257 39.71 -14.80 5.56
C GLU A 257 38.91 -13.69 6.32
N GLU A 258 38.69 -14.02 7.61
CA GLU A 258 38.81 -13.22 8.85
C GLU A 258 37.79 -12.11 9.25
N ALA A 259 36.65 -12.60 9.76
CA ALA A 259 36.08 -12.33 11.10
C ALA A 259 36.28 -10.98 11.82
N VAL A 260 35.18 -10.22 11.96
CA VAL A 260 34.83 -9.52 13.21
C VAL A 260 33.35 -9.75 13.55
N ARG A 261 33.14 -10.74 14.44
CA ARG A 261 32.05 -10.96 15.40
C ARG A 261 30.60 -10.80 14.95
N ASN A 262 30.03 -11.99 14.69
CA ASN A 262 28.62 -12.35 14.74
C ASN A 262 27.95 -11.96 16.06
N ASP A 263 26.77 -11.34 15.97
CA ASP A 263 25.67 -11.68 16.87
C ASP A 263 24.51 -12.21 16.01
N GLN A 264 24.20 -13.47 16.30
CA GLN A 264 23.17 -14.27 15.67
C GLN A 264 21.81 -13.82 16.20
N ASN A 265 20.92 -13.39 15.31
CA ASN A 265 19.48 -13.54 15.50
C ASN A 265 18.89 -14.05 14.17
N GLU A 266 19.37 -15.23 13.77
CA GLU A 266 18.68 -16.06 12.79
C GLU A 266 17.48 -16.69 13.51
N PHE A 267 16.38 -15.93 13.59
CA PHE A 267 15.11 -16.45 14.08
C PHE A 267 14.55 -17.41 13.03
N VAL A 268 15.01 -18.66 13.11
CA VAL A 268 14.38 -19.79 12.41
C VAL A 268 12.96 -19.92 12.95
N ALA A 269 11.98 -19.50 12.16
CA ALA A 269 10.58 -19.77 12.44
C ALA A 269 10.39 -21.30 12.48
N LYS A 270 10.26 -21.86 13.69
CA LYS A 270 9.81 -23.23 13.87
C LYS A 270 8.42 -23.34 13.24
N GLY A 271 8.31 -24.13 12.19
CA GLY A 271 7.06 -24.43 11.51
C GLY A 271 6.08 -25.10 12.46
N SER A 272 5.16 -24.32 13.02
CA SER A 272 3.82 -24.82 13.29
C SER A 272 3.09 -24.87 11.96
N GLU A 273 2.32 -25.94 11.72
CA GLU A 273 1.45 -26.06 10.55
C GLU A 273 0.43 -24.92 10.56
N LEU A 274 0.77 -23.79 9.96
CA LEU A 274 -0.16 -22.67 9.83
C LEU A 274 -1.26 -23.11 8.85
N GLY A 275 -2.35 -23.69 9.36
CA GLY A 275 -3.53 -24.11 8.58
C GLY A 275 -4.36 -22.94 8.05
N ARG A 276 -5.53 -23.21 7.48
CA ARG A 276 -6.49 -22.21 6.95
C ARG A 276 -6.83 -21.12 7.97
N PHE A 277 -7.22 -19.94 7.48
CA PHE A 277 -7.65 -18.81 8.31
C PHE A 277 -6.60 -18.36 9.34
N THR A 278 -5.33 -18.20 8.93
CA THR A 278 -4.26 -17.68 9.80
C THR A 278 -3.33 -16.72 9.03
N LEU A 279 -2.68 -15.81 9.76
CA LEU A 279 -1.80 -14.76 9.21
C LEU A 279 -0.32 -14.94 9.53
N GLY A 280 0.07 -16.02 10.21
CA GLY A 280 1.47 -16.26 10.56
C GLY A 280 1.97 -15.27 11.62
N GLN A 281 3.07 -14.59 11.35
CA GLN A 281 3.68 -13.60 12.25
C GLN A 281 3.55 -12.19 11.67
N LYS A 282 3.49 -11.19 12.55
CA LYS A 282 3.60 -9.79 12.15
C LYS A 282 5.04 -9.51 11.72
N ALA A 283 5.19 -8.76 10.64
CA ALA A 283 6.48 -8.31 10.15
C ALA A 283 6.46 -6.79 9.94
N LEU A 284 7.59 -6.15 10.25
CA LEU A 284 7.83 -4.73 10.06
C LEU A 284 8.95 -4.53 9.03
N PHE A 285 8.65 -3.78 7.98
CA PHE A 285 9.64 -3.20 7.08
C PHE A 285 9.84 -1.73 7.44
N TYR A 286 11.07 -1.38 7.79
CA TYR A 286 11.46 0.01 8.07
C TYR A 286 12.52 0.45 7.06
N PHE A 287 12.22 1.49 6.27
CA PHE A 287 13.05 1.87 5.14
C PHE A 287 12.99 3.38 4.85
N ARG A 288 14.03 3.90 4.19
CA ARG A 288 14.05 5.29 3.69
C ARG A 288 13.14 5.39 2.48
N ALA A 289 12.26 6.38 2.47
CA ALA A 289 11.40 6.71 1.34
C ALA A 289 11.05 8.20 1.39
N ASN A 290 11.67 8.99 0.50
CA ASN A 290 11.45 10.43 0.43
C ASN A 290 10.23 10.82 -0.41
N ASN A 291 9.22 9.95 -0.52
CA ASN A 291 8.03 10.25 -1.30
C ASN A 291 7.01 11.02 -0.45
N HIS A 292 6.27 11.94 -1.07
CA HIS A 292 5.04 12.47 -0.47
C HIS A 292 4.09 11.31 -0.20
N LEU A 293 3.41 11.32 0.95
CA LEU A 293 2.36 10.36 1.29
C LEU A 293 0.99 11.02 1.11
N GLY A 294 0.87 11.75 -0.01
CA GLY A 294 -0.30 12.52 -0.40
C GLY A 294 -1.45 11.66 -0.91
N TYR A 295 -2.67 11.95 -0.47
CA TYR A 295 -3.92 11.38 -0.98
C TYR A 295 -5.08 12.38 -0.84
N PHE A 296 -6.12 12.19 -1.64
CA PHE A 296 -7.36 12.95 -1.51
C PHE A 296 -8.26 12.28 -0.47
N GLU A 297 -8.53 12.98 0.63
CA GLU A 297 -9.50 12.58 1.66
C GLU A 297 -10.93 12.70 1.14
N ARG A 298 -11.18 13.73 0.32
CA ARG A 298 -12.46 13.94 -0.34
C ARG A 298 -12.26 14.49 -1.74
N VAL A 299 -13.00 13.91 -2.68
CA VAL A 299 -13.16 14.45 -4.03
C VAL A 299 -14.65 14.56 -4.32
N THR A 300 -15.13 15.76 -4.59
CA THR A 300 -16.51 16.01 -5.00
C THR A 300 -16.51 16.50 -6.43
N LYS A 301 -17.21 15.81 -7.33
CA LYS A 301 -17.35 16.20 -8.74
C LYS A 301 -18.80 16.51 -9.07
N ASP A 302 -19.08 17.78 -9.32
CA ASP A 302 -20.38 18.27 -9.77
C ASP A 302 -20.37 18.48 -11.29
N ILE A 303 -21.19 17.71 -12.02
CA ILE A 303 -21.34 17.81 -13.47
C ILE A 303 -22.72 18.39 -13.78
N LYS A 304 -22.78 19.52 -14.47
CA LYS A 304 -24.01 20.14 -14.95
C LYS A 304 -24.09 20.06 -16.46
N LEU A 305 -25.17 19.46 -16.95
CA LEU A 305 -25.45 19.34 -18.37
C LEU A 305 -26.44 20.43 -18.79
N SER A 306 -26.05 21.24 -19.78
CA SER A 306 -26.93 22.25 -20.38
C SER A 306 -27.53 21.73 -21.67
N GLN A 307 -28.84 21.94 -21.87
CA GLN A 307 -29.51 21.66 -23.14
C GLN A 307 -29.00 22.53 -24.30
N LEU A 308 -28.27 23.60 -23.99
CA LEU A 308 -27.60 24.45 -24.98
C LEU A 308 -26.26 23.87 -25.48
N GLY A 309 -25.87 22.69 -25.00
CA GLY A 309 -24.69 21.95 -25.48
C GLY A 309 -23.43 22.09 -24.62
N PHE A 310 -23.52 22.76 -23.46
CA PHE A 310 -22.38 22.92 -22.55
C PHE A 310 -22.40 21.88 -21.43
N VAL A 311 -21.22 21.35 -21.10
CA VAL A 311 -20.97 20.55 -19.90
C VAL A 311 -20.11 21.38 -18.98
N TYR A 312 -20.59 21.64 -17.76
CA TYR A 312 -19.83 22.33 -16.73
C TYR A 312 -19.43 21.31 -15.68
N GLU A 313 -18.14 21.27 -15.37
CA GLU A 313 -17.60 20.41 -14.32
C GLU A 313 -16.96 21.26 -13.25
N ARG A 314 -17.29 20.98 -11.98
CA ARG A 314 -16.64 21.54 -10.82
C ARG A 314 -16.13 20.40 -9.96
N GLU A 315 -14.85 20.42 -9.64
CA GLU A 315 -14.21 19.46 -8.76
C GLU A 315 -13.70 20.16 -7.51
N GLU A 316 -14.01 19.61 -6.34
CA GLU A 316 -13.49 20.06 -5.05
C GLU A 316 -12.61 18.95 -4.47
N TYR A 317 -11.39 19.32 -4.07
CA TYR A 317 -10.38 18.40 -3.57
C TYR A 317 -9.98 18.77 -2.15
N ILE A 318 -10.08 17.81 -1.23
CA ILE A 318 -9.45 17.90 0.10
C ILE A 318 -8.24 16.98 0.06
N LEU A 319 -7.05 17.58 -0.08
CA LEU A 319 -5.77 16.88 -0.12
C LEU A 319 -5.18 16.80 1.28
N ARG A 320 -4.65 15.62 1.62
CA ARG A 320 -3.90 15.37 2.84
C ARG A 320 -2.54 14.77 2.50
N ASN A 321 -1.51 15.10 3.26
CA ASN A 321 -0.18 14.52 3.14
C ASN A 321 0.26 13.95 4.49
N ASP A 322 0.34 12.63 4.58
CA ASP A 322 0.73 11.91 5.79
C ASP A 322 2.26 11.68 5.88
N ALA A 323 3.05 12.41 5.08
CA ALA A 323 4.50 12.42 5.22
C ALA A 323 4.94 12.98 6.58
N ALA A 324 6.18 12.71 6.96
CA ALA A 324 6.77 13.21 8.19
C ALA A 324 6.71 14.75 8.23
N ARG A 325 6.27 15.27 9.37
CA ARG A 325 6.13 16.70 9.64
C ARG A 325 7.49 17.34 9.72
N ILE A 326 7.61 18.53 9.18
CA ILE A 326 8.83 19.33 9.28
C ILE A 326 8.80 20.08 10.62
N ARG A 327 9.71 19.73 11.53
CA ARG A 327 9.69 20.19 12.94
C ARG A 327 9.79 21.71 13.08
N THR A 328 10.52 22.36 12.18
CA THR A 328 10.67 23.82 12.13
C THR A 328 10.47 24.31 10.71
N PHE A 329 9.41 25.07 10.49
CA PHE A 329 9.19 25.75 9.22
C PHE A 329 10.03 27.04 9.18
N ASP A 330 11.15 27.00 8.45
CA ASP A 330 11.94 28.18 8.11
C ASP A 330 11.97 28.28 6.58
N ARG A 331 11.45 29.39 6.04
CA ARG A 331 11.35 29.57 4.58
C ARG A 331 12.72 29.61 3.90
N TYR A 332 13.77 30.08 4.57
CA TYR A 332 15.12 30.08 4.00
C TYR A 332 15.68 28.66 3.94
N VAL A 333 15.56 27.89 5.02
CA VAL A 333 15.98 26.48 5.06
C VAL A 333 15.21 25.64 4.03
N LEU A 334 13.90 25.89 3.88
CA LEU A 334 13.09 25.25 2.86
C LEU A 334 13.45 25.71 1.46
N SER A 335 13.74 26.99 1.24
CA SER A 335 14.18 27.51 -0.06
C SER A 335 15.53 26.90 -0.47
N ASP A 336 16.46 26.73 0.46
CA ASP A 336 17.74 26.07 0.20
C ASP A 336 17.51 24.60 -0.18
N TYR A 337 16.63 23.90 0.55
CA TYR A 337 16.22 22.54 0.23
C TYR A 337 15.52 22.43 -1.14
N GLU A 338 14.59 23.34 -1.45
CA GLU A 338 13.89 23.47 -2.74
C GLU A 338 14.88 23.72 -3.89
N SER A 339 15.87 24.59 -3.67
CA SER A 339 16.88 24.95 -4.68
C SER A 339 17.78 23.77 -5.06
N GLY A 340 18.11 22.90 -4.10
CA GLY A 340 18.84 21.67 -4.36
C GLY A 340 18.09 20.76 -5.35
N HIS A 341 16.79 20.54 -5.10
CA HIS A 341 15.94 19.73 -5.98
C HIS A 341 15.70 20.36 -7.36
N ALA A 342 15.57 21.69 -7.44
CA ALA A 342 15.40 22.38 -8.72
C ALA A 342 16.68 22.36 -9.58
N SER A 343 17.85 22.49 -8.95
CA SER A 343 19.15 22.57 -9.64
C SER A 343 19.59 21.26 -10.32
N GLU A 344 19.15 20.11 -9.83
CA GLU A 344 19.43 18.81 -10.45
C GLU A 344 18.48 18.50 -11.64
N GLY A 345 17.37 19.23 -11.77
CA GLY A 345 16.36 19.04 -12.82
C GLY A 345 16.66 19.75 -14.15
N GLU A 346 17.49 20.80 -14.16
CA GLU A 346 17.79 21.56 -15.40
C GLU A 346 18.94 20.95 -16.24
N GLY A 347 19.59 19.88 -15.76
CA GLY A 347 20.82 19.35 -16.37
C GLY A 347 20.65 18.33 -17.51
N THR A 348 19.44 17.86 -17.82
CA THR A 348 19.28 16.69 -18.72
C THR A 348 18.42 16.91 -19.98
N GLU A 349 18.50 18.09 -20.61
CA GLU A 349 17.90 18.27 -21.95
C GLU A 349 18.81 18.87 -23.04
N LYS A 350 20.08 19.19 -22.76
CA LYS A 350 20.99 19.66 -23.83
C LYS A 350 22.41 19.15 -23.65
N GLY A 351 22.85 18.24 -24.53
CA GLY A 351 24.28 17.96 -24.71
C GLY A 351 24.67 16.53 -25.02
N ALA A 352 24.05 15.89 -26.02
CA ALA A 352 24.69 14.76 -26.70
C ALA A 352 25.64 15.32 -27.77
N GLU A 353 26.86 15.73 -27.39
CA GLU A 353 28.00 15.82 -28.32
C GLU A 353 29.33 16.05 -27.57
N THR A 354 30.21 15.04 -27.66
CA THR A 354 31.69 15.07 -27.57
C THR A 354 32.38 15.71 -26.35
N GLY A 355 33.09 14.88 -25.57
CA GLY A 355 34.12 15.38 -24.65
C GLY A 355 34.70 14.31 -23.72
N THR A 356 35.85 13.75 -24.08
CA THR A 356 36.72 12.91 -23.24
C THR A 356 37.24 13.67 -22.02
N GLY A 357 37.04 13.13 -20.81
CA GLY A 357 37.63 13.65 -19.58
C GLY A 357 37.51 12.67 -18.42
N THR A 358 38.65 12.13 -17.99
CA THR A 358 38.83 11.25 -16.83
C THR A 358 38.51 12.00 -15.52
N GLY A 359 37.54 11.50 -14.76
CA GLY A 359 37.23 11.94 -13.40
C GLY A 359 36.59 10.80 -12.61
N THR A 360 37.33 10.27 -11.64
CA THR A 360 36.88 9.29 -10.66
C THR A 360 35.92 9.96 -9.67
N GLY A 361 34.63 9.61 -9.78
CA GLY A 361 33.60 9.96 -8.81
C GLY A 361 32.49 8.92 -8.90
N THR A 362 32.39 8.06 -7.90
CA THR A 362 31.30 7.10 -7.72
C THR A 362 30.00 7.85 -7.42
N GLY A 363 29.16 8.03 -8.43
CA GLY A 363 27.78 8.51 -8.31
C GLY A 363 26.86 7.58 -9.09
N THR A 364 26.22 6.66 -8.38
CA THR A 364 25.26 5.70 -8.93
C THR A 364 23.87 6.31 -8.98
N GLY A 365 23.25 6.27 -10.16
CA GLY A 365 21.78 6.21 -10.31
C GLY A 365 21.08 7.56 -10.45
N THR A 366 20.29 7.67 -11.51
CA THR A 366 19.30 8.73 -11.72
C THR A 366 18.33 8.80 -10.54
N ASP A 367 18.48 9.81 -9.69
CA ASP A 367 17.54 10.11 -8.60
C ASP A 367 16.22 10.60 -9.20
N ASP A 368 15.21 9.73 -9.13
CA ASP A 368 13.81 10.13 -9.21
C ASP A 368 13.60 11.14 -8.08
N GLN A 369 13.34 12.41 -8.42
CA GLN A 369 13.24 13.56 -7.49
C GLN A 369 12.07 13.39 -6.50
N SER A 370 12.19 12.42 -5.59
CA SER A 370 11.20 12.13 -4.57
C SER A 370 11.39 13.10 -3.43
N THR A 371 10.38 13.92 -3.20
CA THR A 371 10.26 14.84 -2.07
C THR A 371 9.03 14.50 -1.23
N THR A 372 9.13 14.71 0.08
CA THR A 372 8.01 14.57 1.03
C THR A 372 7.01 15.72 0.93
N ILE A 373 7.41 16.84 0.33
CA ILE A 373 6.60 18.03 0.10
C ILE A 373 5.92 17.93 -1.27
N ILE A 374 4.64 18.29 -1.34
CA ILE A 374 3.92 18.39 -2.61
C ILE A 374 4.06 19.83 -3.11
N TYR A 375 4.88 20.03 -4.14
CA TYR A 375 5.10 21.36 -4.73
C TYR A 375 4.11 21.70 -5.86
N SER A 376 3.71 20.69 -6.62
CA SER A 376 2.78 20.82 -7.75
C SER A 376 1.94 19.57 -7.88
N MET A 377 0.78 19.72 -8.51
CA MET A 377 -0.11 18.60 -8.81
C MET A 377 -0.49 18.65 -10.27
N LYS A 378 -0.19 17.56 -10.98
CA LYS A 378 -0.48 17.47 -12.41
C LYS A 378 -1.80 16.75 -12.63
N SER A 379 -2.80 17.44 -13.17
CA SER A 379 -4.03 16.81 -13.65
C SER A 379 -3.93 16.51 -15.13
N LYS A 380 -4.35 15.30 -15.53
CA LYS A 380 -4.44 14.87 -16.93
C LYS A 380 -5.90 14.77 -17.32
N ILE A 381 -6.34 15.66 -18.19
CA ILE A 381 -7.72 15.76 -18.62
C ILE A 381 -7.80 15.34 -20.10
N ASN A 382 -8.64 14.34 -20.38
CA ASN A 382 -8.73 13.69 -21.69
C ASN A 382 -9.94 14.20 -22.51
N TYR A 383 -10.35 15.44 -22.30
CA TYR A 383 -11.38 16.13 -23.06
C TYR A 383 -11.00 17.61 -23.18
N ASP A 384 -11.55 18.27 -24.19
CA ASP A 384 -11.26 19.67 -24.48
C ASP A 384 -11.83 20.56 -23.37
N ILE A 385 -10.99 21.45 -22.85
CA ILE A 385 -11.38 22.41 -21.83
C ILE A 385 -11.38 23.79 -22.48
N HIS A 386 -12.54 24.43 -22.52
CA HIS A 386 -12.68 25.78 -23.06
C HIS A 386 -12.32 26.87 -22.05
N ASP A 387 -12.60 26.63 -20.77
CA ASP A 387 -12.32 27.55 -19.67
C ASP A 387 -11.98 26.75 -18.42
N TYR A 388 -10.99 27.22 -17.67
CA TYR A 388 -10.54 26.59 -16.43
C TYR A 388 -10.23 27.67 -15.39
N GLU A 389 -10.72 27.43 -14.17
CA GLU A 389 -10.45 28.27 -13.03
C GLU A 389 -10.17 27.40 -11.82
N TYR A 390 -9.25 27.84 -10.97
CA TYR A 390 -8.96 27.21 -9.69
C TYR A 390 -9.15 28.22 -8.58
N PHE A 391 -9.79 27.75 -7.52
CA PHE A 391 -10.10 28.53 -6.33
C PHE A 391 -9.67 27.75 -5.10
N ASP A 392 -9.16 28.46 -4.10
CA ASP A 392 -9.22 28.00 -2.71
C ASP A 392 -10.41 28.66 -2.00
N ASP A 393 -10.53 28.40 -0.70
CA ASP A 393 -11.58 28.99 0.14
C ASP A 393 -11.49 30.52 0.27
N LEU A 394 -10.36 31.12 -0.11
CA LEU A 394 -10.08 32.56 0.00
C LEU A 394 -10.22 33.29 -1.34
N GLY A 395 -10.09 32.60 -2.48
CA GLY A 395 -10.27 33.18 -3.80
C GLY A 395 -9.55 32.43 -4.92
N LYS A 396 -9.39 33.12 -6.05
CA LYS A 396 -8.77 32.56 -7.25
C LYS A 396 -7.26 32.38 -7.06
N ILE A 397 -6.75 31.21 -7.40
CA ILE A 397 -5.31 30.90 -7.46
C ILE A 397 -4.80 31.21 -8.87
N TYR A 398 -3.63 31.84 -8.98
CA TYR A 398 -3.01 32.20 -10.27
C TYR A 398 -1.73 31.42 -10.59
N LEU A 399 -1.23 30.61 -9.65
CA LEU A 399 -0.05 29.76 -9.84
C LEU A 399 -0.47 28.44 -10.50
N ILE A 400 -0.87 28.51 -11.77
CA ILE A 400 -1.35 27.36 -12.55
C ILE A 400 -0.74 27.45 -13.94
N GLN A 401 -0.20 26.34 -14.42
CA GLN A 401 0.27 26.23 -15.80
C GLN A 401 -0.61 25.22 -16.55
N ALA A 402 -1.26 25.69 -17.62
CA ALA A 402 -1.99 24.83 -18.54
C ALA A 402 -1.16 24.59 -19.80
N GLU A 403 -0.99 23.32 -20.15
CA GLU A 403 -0.33 22.89 -21.38
C GLU A 403 -1.27 21.96 -22.15
N GLU A 404 -1.55 22.31 -23.40
CA GLU A 404 -2.20 21.42 -24.34
C GLU A 404 -1.13 20.58 -25.04
N ILE A 405 -1.10 19.28 -24.76
CA ILE A 405 -0.15 18.34 -25.36
C ILE A 405 -0.90 17.46 -26.33
N PHE A 406 -0.57 17.54 -27.62
CA PHE A 406 -1.16 16.67 -28.63
C PHE A 406 -0.55 15.26 -28.54
N ASP A 407 -1.38 14.23 -28.32
CA ASP A 407 -0.94 12.83 -28.35
C ASP A 407 -1.04 12.29 -29.77
N ASP A 408 0.10 12.31 -30.49
CA ASP A 408 0.21 11.82 -31.87
C ASP A 408 -0.21 10.34 -32.04
N LYS A 409 -0.11 9.51 -30.99
CA LYS A 409 -0.51 8.10 -31.06
C LYS A 409 -2.01 7.92 -30.98
N LYS A 410 -2.70 8.79 -30.23
CA LYS A 410 -4.16 8.75 -30.06
C LYS A 410 -4.91 9.70 -30.98
N LYS A 411 -4.21 10.60 -31.68
CA LYS A 411 -4.78 11.71 -32.47
C LYS A 411 -5.75 12.56 -31.65
N THR A 412 -5.43 12.79 -30.38
CA THR A 412 -6.26 13.55 -29.44
C THR A 412 -5.39 14.55 -28.67
N ALA A 413 -5.89 15.76 -28.47
CA ALA A 413 -5.29 16.70 -27.53
C ALA A 413 -5.48 16.20 -26.09
N ILE A 414 -4.46 16.37 -25.26
CA ILE A 414 -4.47 16.07 -23.83
C ILE A 414 -4.17 17.38 -23.12
N PHE A 415 -5.11 17.84 -22.30
CA PHE A 415 -4.87 18.98 -21.44
C PHE A 415 -4.17 18.54 -20.16
N THR A 416 -3.09 19.24 -19.86
CA THR A 416 -2.26 19.08 -18.69
C THR A 416 -2.35 20.36 -17.86
N LEU A 417 -2.73 20.24 -16.60
CA LEU A 417 -2.68 21.36 -15.63
C LEU A 417 -1.64 21.01 -14.57
N THR A 418 -0.71 21.91 -14.27
CA THR A 418 0.34 21.73 -13.25
C THR A 418 0.25 22.78 -12.16
#